data_AF-A0A2N1VY41-F1
#
_entry.id   AF-A0A2N1VY41-F1
#
_cell.length_a   1.000
_cell.length_b   1.000
_cell.length_c   1.000
_cell.angle_alpha   90.00
_cell.angle_beta   90.00
_cell.angle_gamma   90.00
#
_symmetry.space_group_name_H-M   'P 1'
#
loop_
_entity.id
_entity.type
_entity.pdbx_description
1 polymer ?
#
loop_
_entity_poly.entity_id
_entity_poly.type
_entity_poly.pdbx_seq_one_letter_code
_entity_poly.pdbx_strand_id
1 'polypeptide(L)'
;MNKKEKIDWEITKTLDLLDQKETIPINPYFYTRVRAKLEERHKKRKNYFTFLQPAFFVLLFAVNLTTVFWYFNSSETYNITPTRKALIEIISDDLTPNLNQSDILFLE
;
A
#
# COMPACT_ATOMS: atom_id res chain seq x y z
N MET A 1 -40.12 12.30 -68.07
CA MET A 1 -39.51 11.51 -66.99
C MET A 1 -40.39 11.60 -65.77
N ASN A 2 -40.80 10.45 -65.23
CA ASN A 2 -41.71 10.37 -64.09
C ASN A 2 -40.94 10.63 -62.78
N LYS A 3 -41.60 11.07 -61.71
CA LYS A 3 -40.95 11.38 -60.41
C LYS A 3 -40.17 10.18 -59.85
N LYS A 4 -40.71 8.97 -60.05
CA LYS A 4 -40.08 7.72 -59.63
C LYS A 4 -38.75 7.47 -60.33
N GLU A 5 -38.69 7.66 -61.65
CA GLU A 5 -37.46 7.48 -62.44
C GLU A 5 -36.34 8.44 -62.03
N LYS A 6 -36.71 9.68 -61.63
CA LYS A 6 -35.75 10.66 -61.13
C LYS A 6 -35.11 10.21 -59.81
N ILE A 7 -35.92 9.67 -58.90
CA ILE A 7 -35.44 9.15 -57.62
C ILE A 7 -34.53 7.94 -57.84
N ASP A 8 -34.94 7.00 -58.70
CA ASP A 8 -34.15 5.81 -59.02
C ASP A 8 -32.80 6.18 -59.66
N TRP A 9 -32.77 7.23 -60.50
CA TRP A 9 -31.54 7.76 -61.08
C TRP A 9 -30.62 8.41 -60.04
N GLU A 10 -31.16 9.20 -59.12
CA GLU A 10 -30.38 9.85 -58.04
C GLU A 10 -29.80 8.81 -57.06
N ILE A 11 -30.56 7.75 -56.74
CA ILE A 11 -30.10 6.64 -55.91
C ILE A 11 -28.95 5.90 -56.62
N THR A 12 -29.15 5.54 -57.89
CA THR A 12 -28.14 4.81 -58.68
C THR A 12 -26.86 5.62 -58.81
N LYS A 13 -26.97 6.93 -59.07
CA LYS A 13 -25.83 7.85 -59.13
C LYS A 13 -25.07 7.92 -57.81
N THR A 14 -25.78 7.94 -56.69
CA THR A 14 -25.16 8.04 -55.36
C THR A 14 -24.41 6.75 -55.02
N LEU A 15 -24.98 5.59 -55.36
CA LEU A 15 -24.34 4.29 -55.16
C LEU A 15 -23.08 4.14 -56.02
N ASP A 16 -23.14 4.54 -57.29
CA ASP A 16 -22.00 4.48 -58.20
C ASP A 16 -20.83 5.37 -57.73
N LEU A 17 -21.13 6.55 -57.19
CA LEU A 17 -20.13 7.44 -56.58
C LEU A 17 -19.51 6.88 -55.29
N LEU A 18 -20.26 6.04 -54.55
CA LEU A 18 -19.74 5.35 -53.36
C LEU A 18 -18.86 4.16 -53.72
N ASP A 19 -19.19 3.44 -54.80
CA ASP A 19 -18.41 2.31 -55.30
C ASP A 19 -17.11 2.77 -55.98
N GLN A 20 -17.14 3.93 -56.63
CA GLN A 20 -15.94 4.60 -57.17
C GLN A 20 -15.04 5.21 -56.09
N LYS A 21 -15.48 5.25 -54.83
CA LYS A 21 -14.65 5.76 -53.74
C LYS A 21 -13.51 4.77 -53.52
N GLU A 22 -12.33 5.16 -54.00
CA GLU A 22 -11.07 4.42 -53.85
C GLU A 22 -10.96 3.81 -52.45
N THR A 23 -10.99 2.49 -52.41
CA THR A 23 -10.57 1.74 -51.23
C THR A 23 -9.09 2.01 -51.08
N ILE A 24 -8.74 2.98 -50.23
CA ILE A 24 -7.35 3.30 -49.92
C ILE A 24 -6.67 1.98 -49.53
N PRO A 25 -5.70 1.48 -50.30
CA PRO A 25 -5.07 0.22 -49.98
C PRO A 25 -4.45 0.34 -48.59
N ILE A 26 -4.81 -0.57 -47.70
CA ILE A 26 -4.24 -0.63 -46.36
C ILE A 26 -2.72 -0.68 -46.54
N ASN A 27 -2.04 0.39 -46.12
CA ASN A 27 -0.59 0.46 -46.21
C ASN A 27 -0.03 -0.74 -45.41
N PRO A 28 0.77 -1.63 -46.03
CA PRO A 28 1.29 -2.83 -45.37
C PRO A 28 2.08 -2.52 -44.09
N TYR A 29 2.61 -1.30 -43.99
CA TYR A 29 3.39 -0.82 -42.87
C TYR A 29 2.60 0.08 -41.92
N PHE A 30 1.28 0.18 -42.07
CA PHE A 30 0.44 0.97 -41.15
C PHE A 30 0.57 0.44 -39.73
N TYR A 31 0.42 -0.87 -39.56
CA TYR A 31 0.54 -1.52 -38.26
C TYR A 31 1.93 -1.31 -37.64
N THR A 32 3.01 -1.46 -38.42
CA THR A 32 4.37 -1.27 -37.93
C THR A 32 4.65 0.18 -37.54
N ARG A 33 4.16 1.16 -38.31
CA ARG A 33 4.28 2.59 -37.98
C ARG A 33 3.51 2.96 -36.71
N VAL A 34 2.30 2.43 -36.56
CA VAL A 34 1.48 2.64 -35.35
C VAL A 34 2.18 2.04 -34.14
N ARG A 35 2.64 0.79 -34.25
CA ARG A 35 3.38 0.10 -33.19
C ARG A 35 4.67 0.84 -32.81
N ALA A 36 5.46 1.27 -33.79
CA ALA A 36 6.68 2.02 -33.54
C ALA A 36 6.42 3.33 -32.78
N LYS A 37 5.37 4.07 -33.15
CA LYS A 37 4.97 5.31 -32.44
C LYS A 37 4.49 5.05 -31.01
N LEU A 38 3.81 3.93 -30.76
CA LEU A 38 3.41 3.51 -29.41
C LEU A 38 4.64 3.15 -28.57
N GLU A 39 5.54 2.32 -29.11
CA GLU A 39 6.76 1.91 -28.41
C GLU A 39 7.69 3.10 -28.13
N GLU A 40 7.83 4.06 -29.04
CA GLU A 40 8.59 5.30 -28.80
C GLU A 40 8.02 6.13 -27.63
N ARG A 41 6.69 6.22 -27.50
CA ARG A 41 6.06 6.92 -26.38
C ARG A 41 6.30 6.19 -25.05
N HIS A 42 6.30 4.86 -25.06
CA HIS A 42 6.60 4.06 -23.88
C HIS A 42 8.09 4.12 -23.49
N LYS A 43 9.01 4.09 -24.47
CA LYS A 43 10.46 4.11 -24.23
C LYS A 43 10.97 5.44 -23.67
N LYS A 44 10.23 6.54 -23.89
CA LYS A 44 10.55 7.86 -23.33
C LYS A 44 10.11 8.08 -21.87
N ARG A 45 9.39 7.14 -21.23
CA ARG A 45 9.23 7.17 -19.77
C ARG A 45 10.56 6.79 -19.13
N LYS A 46 11.43 7.79 -18.93
CA LYS A 46 12.66 7.66 -18.14
C LYS A 46 12.31 7.05 -16.78
N ASN A 47 13.02 5.97 -16.45
CA ASN A 47 12.73 5.10 -15.32
C ASN A 47 13.25 5.71 -14.01
N TYR A 48 12.74 6.88 -13.62
CA TYR A 48 13.10 7.53 -12.34
C TYR A 48 12.76 6.66 -11.12
N PHE A 49 11.90 5.65 -11.29
CA PHE A 49 11.50 4.71 -10.26
C PHE A 49 12.51 3.57 -10.02
N THR A 50 13.50 3.37 -10.89
CA THR A 50 14.47 2.26 -10.75
C THR A 50 15.33 2.36 -9.48
N PHE A 51 15.64 3.58 -9.02
CA PHE A 51 16.39 3.81 -7.77
C PHE A 51 15.49 4.19 -6.59
N LEU A 52 14.28 4.70 -6.85
CA LEU A 52 13.31 5.02 -5.80
C LEU A 52 12.77 3.75 -5.12
N GLN A 53 12.60 2.68 -5.90
CA GLN A 53 12.12 1.40 -5.40
C GLN A 53 13.07 0.79 -4.35
N PRO A 54 14.38 0.60 -4.59
CA PRO A 54 15.29 0.09 -3.55
C PRO A 54 15.42 1.06 -2.36
N ALA A 55 15.42 2.38 -2.59
CA ALA A 55 15.48 3.35 -1.51
C ALA A 55 14.29 3.25 -0.54
N PHE A 56 13.08 3.02 -1.08
CA PHE A 56 11.88 2.81 -0.27
C PHE A 56 11.98 1.54 0.58
N PHE A 57 12.48 0.43 0.02
CA PHE A 57 12.68 -0.81 0.78
C PHE A 57 13.74 -0.67 1.86
N VAL A 58 14.85 0.02 1.58
CA VAL A 58 15.90 0.31 2.57
C VAL A 58 15.35 1.18 3.71
N LEU A 59 14.55 2.21 3.38
CA LEU A 59 13.90 3.05 4.38
C LEU A 59 12.95 2.22 5.27
N LEU A 60 12.11 1.40 4.66
CA LEU A 60 11.16 0.55 5.39
C LEU A 60 11.89 -0.46 6.28
N PHE A 61 12.98 -1.03 5.81
CA PHE A 61 13.83 -1.93 6.58
C PHE A 61 14.51 -1.21 7.76
N ALA A 62 15.06 -0.01 7.54
CA ALA A 62 15.68 0.81 8.58
C ALA A 62 14.70 1.24 9.67
N VAL A 63 13.47 1.60 9.30
CA VAL A 63 12.40 1.91 10.26
C VAL A 63 12.09 0.68 11.12
N ASN A 64 11.90 -0.49 10.52
CA ASN A 64 11.63 -1.72 11.26
C ASN A 64 12.78 -2.09 12.22
N LEU A 65 14.04 -2.00 11.77
CA LEU A 65 15.22 -2.21 12.61
C LEU A 65 15.26 -1.24 13.79
N THR A 66 14.99 0.04 13.54
CA THR A 66 14.98 1.08 14.58
C THR A 66 13.88 0.83 15.59
N THR A 67 12.68 0.43 15.15
CA THR A 67 11.57 0.07 16.04
C THR A 67 11.92 -1.13 16.91
N VAL A 68 12.51 -2.17 16.34
CA VAL A 68 12.96 -3.36 17.08
C VAL A 68 14.03 -2.98 18.11
N PHE A 69 15.04 -2.24 17.69
CA PHE A 69 16.10 -1.79 18.58
C PHE A 69 15.57 -0.88 19.70
N TRP A 70 14.65 0.03 19.37
CA TRP A 70 14.00 0.88 20.36
C TRP A 70 13.13 0.08 21.33
N TYR A 71 12.41 -0.94 20.87
CA TYR A 71 11.62 -1.82 21.72
C TYR A 71 12.50 -2.56 22.74
N PHE A 72 13.63 -3.12 22.30
CA PHE A 72 14.55 -3.82 23.18
C PHE A 72 15.31 -2.89 24.14
N ASN A 73 15.68 -1.67 23.72
CA ASN A 73 16.32 -0.70 24.61
C ASN A 73 15.32 0.03 25.53
N SER A 74 14.04 0.09 25.16
CA SER A 74 12.96 0.62 26.01
C SER A 74 12.49 -0.40 27.06
N SER A 75 13.10 -1.59 27.13
CA SER A 75 12.82 -2.60 28.16
C SER A 75 13.19 -2.14 29.58
N GLU A 76 13.89 -1.01 29.74
CA GLU A 76 14.23 -0.46 31.05
C GLU A 76 13.26 0.63 31.53
N THR A 77 11.93 0.42 31.52
CA THR A 77 11.05 1.19 32.43
C THR A 77 9.71 0.54 32.77
N TYR A 78 9.68 -0.77 33.01
CA TYR A 78 8.68 -1.30 33.95
C TYR A 78 9.38 -2.25 34.92
N ASN A 79 9.76 -1.70 36.07
CA ASN A 79 10.03 -2.47 37.27
C ASN A 79 8.74 -3.18 37.68
N ILE A 80 8.36 -4.25 36.98
CA ILE A 80 7.35 -5.21 37.45
C ILE A 80 8.05 -6.12 38.46
N THR A 81 8.58 -5.52 39.53
CA THR A 81 9.07 -6.24 40.72
C THR A 81 8.94 -5.38 41.98
N PRO A 82 7.74 -4.84 42.28
CA PRO A 82 7.40 -4.63 43.68
C PRO A 82 6.19 -5.45 44.11
N THR A 83 5.35 -5.99 43.22
CA THR A 83 4.07 -6.58 43.67
C THR A 83 4.27 -7.84 44.51
N ARG A 84 5.12 -8.79 44.09
CA ARG A 84 5.35 -10.02 44.88
C ARG A 84 6.14 -9.74 46.16
N LYS A 85 7.15 -8.85 46.11
CA LYS A 85 7.94 -8.49 47.30
C LYS A 85 7.11 -7.71 48.31
N ALA A 86 6.33 -6.72 47.85
CA ALA A 86 5.41 -5.98 48.71
C ALA A 86 4.29 -6.88 49.25
N LEU A 87 3.76 -7.83 48.47
CA LEU A 87 2.77 -8.79 48.99
C LEU A 87 3.39 -9.68 50.07
N ILE A 88 4.61 -10.17 49.85
CA ILE A 88 5.32 -10.99 50.84
C ILE A 88 5.65 -10.17 52.08
N GLU A 89 6.02 -8.90 51.94
CA GLU A 89 6.29 -7.98 53.05
C GLU A 89 5.04 -7.73 53.89
N ILE A 90 3.92 -7.37 53.25
CA ILE A 90 2.62 -7.14 53.93
C ILE A 90 2.15 -8.42 54.63
N ILE A 91 2.24 -9.57 53.97
CA ILE A 91 1.85 -10.86 54.55
C ILE A 91 2.80 -11.22 55.70
N SER A 92 4.10 -10.99 55.58
CA SER A 92 5.07 -11.31 56.63
C SER A 92 4.89 -10.43 57.87
N ASP A 93 4.59 -9.14 57.68
CA ASP A 93 4.33 -8.18 58.75
C ASP A 93 3.06 -8.55 59.56
N ASP A 94 1.99 -8.99 58.86
CA ASP A 94 0.73 -9.42 59.48
C ASP A 94 0.84 -10.81 60.18
N LEU A 95 1.71 -11.69 59.66
CA LEU A 95 1.94 -13.03 60.23
C LEU A 95 2.95 -13.08 61.38
N THR A 96 3.71 -12.01 61.62
CA THR A 96 4.51 -11.87 62.83
C THR A 96 3.71 -11.13 63.90
N PRO A 97 2.99 -11.82 64.81
CA PRO A 97 2.32 -11.15 65.91
C PRO A 97 3.38 -10.44 66.76
N ASN A 98 3.18 -9.13 66.96
CA ASN A 98 4.01 -8.30 67.83
C ASN A 98 4.08 -8.92 69.24
N LEU A 99 5.17 -9.62 69.53
CA LEU A 99 5.44 -10.29 70.80
C LEU A 99 5.63 -9.32 71.98
N ASN A 100 5.52 -8.00 71.78
CA ASN A 100 5.57 -7.02 72.85
C ASN A 100 4.19 -6.63 73.41
N GLN A 101 3.10 -7.26 72.95
CA GLN A 101 1.75 -7.04 73.47
C GLN A 101 1.30 -8.10 74.49
N SER A 102 2.24 -8.78 75.17
CA SER A 102 1.93 -9.68 76.30
C SER A 102 2.30 -9.11 77.68
N ASP A 103 3.04 -7.99 77.75
CA ASP A 103 3.57 -7.49 79.02
C ASP A 103 2.72 -6.39 79.69
N ILE A 104 1.58 -6.02 79.10
CA ILE A 104 0.68 -4.98 79.65
C ILE A 104 -0.54 -5.58 80.38
N LEU A 105 -0.61 -6.92 80.50
CA LEU A 105 -1.72 -7.63 81.18
C LEU A 105 -1.33 -8.32 82.51
N PHE A 106 -0.14 -8.03 83.06
CA PHE A 106 0.33 -8.60 84.33
C PHE A 106 0.94 -7.56 85.31
N LEU A 107 0.41 -6.34 85.32
CA LEU A 107 0.64 -5.40 86.42
C LEU A 107 -0.72 -5.07 87.07
N GLU A 108 -1.17 -6.02 87.89
CA GLU A 108 -1.98 -5.75 89.07
C GLU A 108 -1.09 -5.19 90.18
#